data_AF-A0A1S8B0Z0-F1
#
_entry.id   AF-A0A1S8B0Z0-F1
#
_cell.length_a   1.000
_cell.length_b   1.000
_cell.length_c   1.000
_cell.angle_alpha   90.00
_cell.angle_beta   90.00
_cell.angle_gamma   90.00
#
_symmetry.space_group_name_H-M   'P 1'
#
loop_
_entity.id
_entity.type
_entity.pdbx_description
1 polymer ?
#
loop_
_entity_poly.entity_id
_entity_poly.type
_entity_poly.pdbx_seq_one_letter_code
_entity_poly.pdbx_strand_id
1 'polypeptide(L)'
;MDIAAERIERLHDLARAAAADGEDDRARNYVRLARRVAERNRLSLPRRFRRFTCDRCDAYLRPGTNARVRLQDGHVVITCDCGAHARYPYEE
;
A
#
# COMPACT_ATOMS: atom_id res chain seq x y z
N MET A 1 -20.34 -8.60 -5.51
CA MET A 1 -19.17 -7.80 -5.11
C MET A 1 -19.64 -6.38 -4.85
N ASP A 2 -19.14 -5.73 -3.82
CA ASP A 2 -19.42 -4.31 -3.57
C ASP A 2 -18.56 -3.46 -4.51
N ILE A 3 -19.18 -2.54 -5.25
CA ILE A 3 -18.52 -1.61 -6.18
C ILE A 3 -17.40 -0.83 -5.48
N ALA A 4 -17.54 -0.53 -4.18
CA ALA A 4 -16.50 0.14 -3.42
C ALA A 4 -15.23 -0.73 -3.26
N ALA A 5 -15.39 -2.03 -3.03
CA ALA A 5 -14.27 -2.97 -2.94
C ALA A 5 -13.56 -3.12 -4.29
N GLU A 6 -14.32 -3.29 -5.38
CA GLU A 6 -13.77 -3.35 -6.74
C GLU A 6 -12.99 -2.07 -7.10
N ARG A 7 -13.52 -0.90 -6.70
CA ARG A 7 -12.84 0.38 -6.90
C ARG A 7 -11.53 0.48 -6.14
N ILE A 8 -11.47 -0.01 -4.90
CA ILE A 8 -10.22 -0.06 -4.11
C ILE A 8 -9.18 -0.92 -4.82
N GLU A 9 -9.56 -2.09 -5.33
CA GLU A 9 -8.65 -2.96 -6.08
C GLU A 9 -8.15 -2.31 -7.37
N ARG A 10 -9.05 -1.66 -8.13
CA ARG A 10 -8.64 -0.95 -9.34
C ARG A 10 -7.68 0.21 -9.04
N LEU A 11 -7.93 0.97 -7.98
CA LEU A 11 -7.04 2.05 -7.56
C LEU A 11 -5.67 1.52 -7.09
N HIS A 12 -5.64 0.37 -6.43
CA HIS A 12 -4.40 -0.29 -6.06
C HIS A 12 -3.55 -0.64 -7.29
N ASP A 13 -4.18 -1.19 -8.32
CA ASP A 13 -3.48 -1.64 -9.52
C ASP A 13 -3.00 -0.45 -10.36
N LEU A 14 -3.78 0.64 -10.41
CA LEU A 14 -3.34 1.93 -10.98
C LEU A 14 -2.17 2.54 -10.19
N ALA A 15 -2.19 2.46 -8.85
CA ALA A 15 -1.07 2.92 -8.02
C ALA A 15 0.21 2.14 -8.32
N ARG A 16 0.10 0.82 -8.49
CA ARG A 16 1.21 -0.06 -8.87
C ARG A 16 1.79 0.33 -10.23
N ALA A 17 0.93 0.54 -11.23
CA ALA A 17 1.34 0.91 -12.58
C ALA A 17 2.06 2.27 -12.59
N ALA A 18 1.44 3.31 -12.01
CA ALA A 18 2.04 4.64 -11.91
C ALA A 18 3.40 4.62 -11.19
N ALA A 19 3.54 3.84 -10.11
CA ALA A 19 4.82 3.70 -9.40
C ALA A 19 5.87 2.91 -10.21
N ALA A 20 5.45 2.01 -11.09
CA ALA A 20 6.36 1.32 -12.02
C ALA A 20 6.90 2.30 -13.08
N ASP A 21 6.06 3.22 -13.54
CA ASP A 21 6.38 4.25 -14.54
C ASP A 21 7.12 5.48 -13.97
N GLY A 22 7.41 5.49 -12.66
CA GLY A 22 8.09 6.59 -11.97
C GLY A 22 7.19 7.79 -11.65
N GLU A 23 5.88 7.65 -11.81
CA GLU A 23 4.88 8.68 -11.52
C GLU A 23 4.47 8.65 -10.03
N ASP A 24 5.43 8.85 -9.13
CA ASP A 24 5.26 8.65 -7.69
C ASP A 24 4.12 9.47 -7.06
N ASP A 25 3.96 10.73 -7.46
CA ASP A 25 2.87 11.57 -6.94
C ASP A 25 1.48 11.13 -7.42
N ARG A 26 1.41 10.55 -8.64
CA ARG A 26 0.18 9.95 -9.15
C ARG A 26 -0.13 8.66 -8.39
N ALA A 27 0.87 7.82 -8.14
CA ALA A 27 0.72 6.62 -7.32
C ALA A 27 0.22 6.96 -5.91
N ARG A 28 0.80 7.98 -5.25
CA ARG A 28 0.35 8.49 -3.94
C ARG A 28 -1.11 8.93 -3.96
N ASN A 29 -1.53 9.63 -5.02
CA ASN A 29 -2.92 10.05 -5.15
C ASN A 29 -3.89 8.86 -5.24
N TYR A 30 -3.54 7.80 -5.98
CA TYR A 30 -4.37 6.60 -6.04
C TYR A 30 -4.46 5.88 -4.69
N VAL A 31 -3.36 5.78 -3.95
CA VAL A 31 -3.34 5.21 -2.59
C VAL A 31 -4.26 6.01 -1.66
N ARG A 32 -4.13 7.35 -1.64
CA ARG A 32 -4.99 8.24 -0.83
C ARG A 32 -6.47 8.06 -1.17
N LEU A 33 -6.78 7.98 -2.46
CA LEU A 33 -8.16 7.83 -2.91
C LEU A 33 -8.74 6.49 -2.47
N ALA A 34 -7.98 5.40 -2.59
CA ALA A 34 -8.41 4.08 -2.14
C ALA A 34 -8.67 4.03 -0.63
N ARG A 35 -7.78 4.64 0.18
CA ARG A 35 -7.97 4.78 1.63
C ARG A 35 -9.26 5.52 1.97
N ARG A 36 -9.51 6.65 1.29
CA ARG A 36 -10.74 7.45 1.50
C ARG A 36 -12.01 6.69 1.10
N VAL A 37 -11.96 5.91 0.02
CA VAL A 37 -13.09 5.04 -0.37
C VAL A 37 -13.34 3.98 0.69
N ALA A 38 -12.28 3.33 1.20
CA ALA A 38 -12.40 2.33 2.25
C ALA A 38 -13.01 2.91 3.54
N GLU A 39 -12.48 4.03 4.01
CA GLU A 39 -12.97 4.75 5.20
C GLU A 39 -14.45 5.11 5.09
N ARG A 40 -14.84 5.75 3.97
CA ARG A 40 -16.23 6.17 3.74
C ARG A 40 -17.23 5.01 3.74
N ASN A 41 -16.80 3.85 3.26
CA ASN A 41 -17.63 2.66 3.18
C ASN A 41 -17.42 1.68 4.35
N ARG A 42 -16.58 2.05 5.34
CA ARG A 42 -16.21 1.18 6.49
C ARG A 42 -15.67 -0.19 6.05
N LEU A 43 -14.89 -0.20 4.97
CA LEU A 43 -14.26 -1.39 4.42
C LEU A 43 -12.82 -1.53 4.94
N SER A 44 -12.41 -2.78 5.16
CA SER A 44 -11.00 -3.09 5.37
C SER A 44 -10.24 -3.07 4.05
N LEU A 45 -9.02 -2.52 4.06
CA LEU A 45 -8.15 -2.56 2.88
C LEU A 45 -7.61 -4.00 2.67
N PRO A 46 -7.54 -4.48 1.41
CA PRO A 46 -6.95 -5.78 1.09
C PRO A 46 -5.53 -5.92 1.67
N ARG A 47 -5.13 -7.15 2.07
CA ARG A 47 -3.78 -7.42 2.60
C ARG A 47 -2.67 -6.87 1.69
N ARG A 48 -2.80 -7.09 0.37
CA ARG A 48 -1.87 -6.59 -0.64
C ARG A 48 -1.74 -5.07 -0.58
N PHE A 49 -2.86 -4.36 -0.49
CA PHE A 49 -2.88 -2.90 -0.39
C PHE A 49 -2.12 -2.42 0.85
N ARG A 50 -2.42 -3.01 2.01
CA ARG A 50 -1.78 -2.63 3.28
C ARG A 50 -0.28 -2.85 3.24
N ARG A 51 0.20 -3.98 2.71
CA ARG A 51 1.63 -4.32 2.67
C ARG A 51 2.44 -3.53 1.65
N PHE A 52 1.83 -3.10 0.55
CA PHE A 52 2.50 -2.38 -0.54
C PHE A 52 2.24 -0.87 -0.54
N THR A 53 1.67 -0.31 0.53
CA THR A 53 1.49 1.15 0.63
C THR A 53 1.97 1.66 1.98
N CYS A 54 2.51 2.87 2.01
CA CYS A 54 2.91 3.51 3.24
C CYS A 54 1.72 4.19 3.93
N ASP A 55 1.46 3.87 5.21
CA ASP A 55 0.42 4.56 5.99
C ASP A 55 0.78 6.02 6.35
N ARG A 56 2.06 6.41 6.26
CA ARG A 56 2.52 7.77 6.60
C ARG A 56 2.50 8.74 5.42
N CYS A 57 3.01 8.32 4.26
CA CYS A 57 3.23 9.21 3.12
C CYS A 57 2.45 8.81 1.86
N ASP A 58 1.63 7.76 1.95
CA ASP A 58 0.85 7.18 0.85
C ASP A 58 1.65 6.67 -0.35
N ALA A 59 2.98 6.59 -0.25
CA ALA A 59 3.80 6.02 -1.32
C ALA A 59 3.41 4.56 -1.59
N TYR A 60 3.35 4.20 -2.87
CA TYR A 60 3.34 2.80 -3.26
C TYR A 60 4.76 2.23 -3.08
N LEU A 61 4.86 1.16 -2.30
CA LEU A 61 6.13 0.58 -1.87
C LEU A 61 6.63 -0.40 -2.93
N ARG A 62 7.83 -0.14 -3.44
CA ARG A 62 8.57 -0.97 -4.37
C ARG A 62 9.85 -1.44 -3.67
N PRO A 63 9.89 -2.71 -3.20
CA PRO A 63 11.10 -3.28 -2.61
C PRO A 63 12.29 -3.14 -3.55
N GLY A 64 13.41 -2.62 -3.03
CA GLY A 64 14.62 -2.35 -3.81
C GLY A 64 14.63 -1.00 -4.54
N THR A 65 13.51 -0.25 -4.52
CA THR A 65 13.45 1.13 -5.04
C THR A 65 13.27 2.13 -3.90
N ASN A 66 12.12 2.10 -3.21
CA ASN A 66 11.77 3.06 -2.15
C ASN A 66 11.32 2.40 -0.83
N ALA A 67 11.49 1.08 -0.77
CA ALA A 67 11.14 0.26 0.38
C ALA A 67 12.22 -0.78 0.63
N ARG A 68 12.56 -0.97 1.91
CA ARG A 68 13.46 -2.01 2.40
C ARG A 68 12.67 -3.06 3.16
N VAL A 69 12.79 -4.31 2.74
CA VAL A 69 12.17 -5.47 3.40
C VAL A 69 13.21 -6.21 4.22
N ARG A 70 12.90 -6.53 5.48
CA ARG A 70 13.71 -7.36 6.35
C ARG A 70 12.86 -8.49 6.93
N LEU A 71 13.40 -9.69 6.90
CA LEU A 71 12.84 -10.85 7.57
C LEU A 71 13.37 -10.89 9.00
N GLN A 72 12.49 -11.21 9.95
CA GLN A 72 12.80 -11.36 11.37
C GLN A 72 12.04 -12.58 11.88
N ASP A 73 12.41 -13.09 13.06
CA ASP A 73 11.69 -14.20 13.66
C ASP A 73 10.21 -13.80 13.89
N GLY A 74 9.31 -14.57 13.28
CA GLY A 74 7.86 -14.40 13.38
C GLY A 74 7.22 -13.29 12.52
N HIS A 75 7.98 -12.41 11.87
CA HIS A 75 7.38 -11.31 11.10
C HIS A 75 8.29 -10.70 10.01
N VAL A 76 7.68 -10.00 9.06
CA VAL A 76 8.37 -9.15 8.08
C VAL A 76 8.25 -7.68 8.47
N VAL A 77 9.37 -6.95 8.35
CA VAL A 77 9.43 -5.50 8.54
C VAL A 77 9.62 -4.84 7.18
N ILE A 78 8.73 -3.90 6.84
CA ILE A 78 8.83 -3.08 5.63
C ILE A 78 9.10 -1.63 6.06
N THR A 79 10.23 -1.09 5.60
CA THR A 79 10.62 0.30 5.86
C THR A 79 10.45 1.11 4.58
N CYS A 80 9.71 2.21 4.65
CA CYS A 80 9.60 3.20 3.56
C CYS A 80 10.70 4.26 3.68
N ASP A 81 11.11 4.88 2.58
CA ASP A 81 12.06 6.00 2.57
C ASP A 81 11.65 7.20 3.42
N CYS A 82 10.35 7.38 3.69
CA CYS A 82 9.88 8.40 4.64
C CYS A 82 10.16 8.05 6.12
N GLY A 83 10.83 6.93 6.39
CA GLY A 83 11.16 6.44 7.72
C GLY A 83 10.02 5.75 8.46
N ALA A 84 8.90 5.44 7.79
CA ALA A 84 7.84 4.64 8.38
C ALA A 84 8.20 3.15 8.38
N HIS A 85 7.89 2.46 9.47
CA HIS A 85 8.10 1.02 9.61
C HIS A 85 6.75 0.32 9.81
N ALA A 86 6.43 -0.61 8.92
CA ALA A 86 5.29 -1.51 9.07
C ALA A 86 5.79 -2.92 9.39
N ARG A 87 5.07 -3.63 10.26
CA ARG A 87 5.39 -4.99 10.68
C ARG A 87 4.20 -5.89 10.39
N TYR A 88 4.43 -7.03 9.74
CA TYR A 88 3.39 -8.01 9.43
C TYR A 88 3.85 -9.38 9.88
N PRO A 89 3.09 -10.08 10.74
CA PRO A 89 3.41 -11.46 11.09
C PRO A 89 3.32 -12.37 9.86
N TYR A 90 4.02 -13.50 9.89
CA TYR A 90 3.94 -14.49 8.81
C TYR A 90 2.57 -15.15 8.75
N GLU A 91 2.02 -15.44 9.92
CA GLU A 91 0.67 -15.96 10.13
C GLU A 91 -0.23 -14.79 10.57
N GLU A 92 -1.40 -14.66 9.95
CA GLU A 92 -2.39 -13.62 10.25
C GLU A 92 -3.65 -14.22 10.85
#